data_AF-M5SYJ2-F1
#
_entry.id   AF-M5SYJ2-F1
#
_cell.length_a   1.000
_cell.length_b   1.000
_cell.length_c   1.000
_cell.angle_alpha   90.00
_cell.angle_beta   90.00
_cell.angle_gamma   90.00
#
_symmetry.space_group_name_H-M   'P 1'
#
loop_
_entity.id
_entity.type
_entity.pdbx_description
1 polymer ?
#
loop_
_entity_poly.entity_id
_entity_poly.type
_entity_poly.pdbx_seq_one_letter_code
_entity_poly.pdbx_strand_id
1 'polypeptide(L)'
;MLPLDESTAEYELSVGDSVPDDSLANDSSASHTSCDALGKAAGETPARSDRVAEAIPKKGYRVSRRTGSLRRPPPPAIAGGETAAASVSETLTQGFGNNPFDPYHADTVQRAGYSGRPTEMIGGETSRELRDQVQSLCPPVPGVYGMFDRSGELIYVGKSNSLRNRLSSYFGQSARGEKAGRIIEHTRAIQWETQPSDFAAQLREQSLIRRWIPRFNVQGVPERQRPVYLCLGRKRAETFYIASSPPAKTECVAVEGPFFGAGRMSRVVDALNKTFRLRDCSQQTVFQFSEQLSLFDVQPRPGCLRLEIGTCLGPCAAACSREEYATRVSEAESFLDGFNEEPLIATQEIMDNASANRQYELAARARDTLKSLNYAQRKLGHLADGRQKYSFVYAATGYDGRSIWYLIRRGEIVDVAAAPADAAQYREIKPLMKKWASRLAAGNSRVTSDYPYTVSVVAAWFRKHRKELKQSFAPETAGRKYRHLSRVPVA
;
A
#
# COMPACT_ATOMS: atom_id res chain seq x y z
N MET A 1 43.69 1.31 58.69
CA MET A 1 45.14 1.13 58.86
C MET A 1 45.51 -0.09 58.04
N LEU A 2 46.34 0.13 57.01
CA LEU A 2 46.91 -0.81 56.03
C LEU A 2 45.98 -1.39 54.92
N PRO A 3 46.34 -1.16 53.64
CA PRO A 3 45.68 -1.68 52.44
C PRO A 3 46.47 -2.83 51.79
N LEU A 4 45.81 -3.55 50.88
CA LEU A 4 46.35 -4.50 49.90
C LEU A 4 45.41 -4.47 48.69
N ASP A 5 45.79 -4.88 47.50
CA ASP A 5 46.82 -4.36 46.59
C ASP A 5 46.30 -4.67 45.18
N GLU A 6 46.78 -3.91 44.21
CA GLU A 6 47.05 -4.30 42.82
C GLU A 6 45.96 -4.74 41.82
N SER A 7 46.18 -4.18 40.61
CA SER A 7 46.16 -4.83 39.31
C SER A 7 44.84 -4.81 38.52
N THR A 8 44.79 -3.91 37.53
CA THR A 8 44.38 -4.31 36.17
C THR A 8 45.05 -3.41 35.15
N ALA A 9 45.89 -4.05 34.34
CA ALA A 9 46.65 -3.47 33.25
C ALA A 9 45.74 -3.06 32.08
N GLU A 10 46.06 -1.91 31.51
CA GLU A 10 45.62 -1.47 30.19
C GLU A 10 46.23 -2.37 29.11
N TYR A 11 45.39 -2.82 28.17
CA TYR A 11 45.86 -3.30 26.88
C TYR A 11 44.94 -2.74 25.79
N GLU A 12 45.47 -1.78 25.04
CA GLU A 12 44.93 -1.34 23.76
C GLU A 12 45.04 -2.49 22.75
N LEU A 13 43.94 -2.81 22.06
CA LEU A 13 43.99 -3.53 20.79
C LEU A 13 43.08 -2.83 19.79
N SER A 14 43.73 -2.06 18.93
CA SER A 14 43.28 -1.69 17.60
C SER A 14 42.97 -2.93 16.77
N VAL A 15 41.77 -3.02 16.19
CA VAL A 15 41.51 -3.85 15.01
C VAL A 15 40.70 -3.00 14.04
N GLY A 16 41.37 -2.54 12.99
CA GLY A 16 40.70 -2.23 11.73
C GLY A 16 40.46 -3.53 11.01
N ASP A 17 39.26 -3.69 10.44
CA ASP A 17 39.07 -4.53 9.27
C ASP A 17 37.93 -3.99 8.42
N SER A 18 38.34 -3.53 7.25
CA SER A 18 37.57 -3.24 6.06
C SER A 18 37.13 -4.53 5.37
N VAL A 19 35.83 -4.70 5.12
CA VAL A 19 35.29 -5.71 4.17
C VAL A 19 34.12 -5.09 3.38
N PRO A 20 33.96 -5.40 2.09
CA PRO A 20 33.52 -4.44 1.07
C PRO A 20 32.05 -4.55 0.63
N ASP A 21 31.74 -3.60 -0.23
CA ASP A 21 30.51 -3.34 -0.99
C ASP A 21 30.22 -4.46 -2.01
N ASP A 22 29.18 -5.26 -1.77
CA ASP A 22 28.66 -6.24 -2.73
C ASP A 22 27.47 -5.65 -3.48
N SER A 23 27.81 -4.98 -4.57
CA SER A 23 26.93 -4.77 -5.71
C SER A 23 27.44 -5.67 -6.83
N LEU A 24 26.60 -6.54 -7.38
CA LEU A 24 26.65 -6.89 -8.80
C LEU A 24 25.43 -7.72 -9.22
N ALA A 25 25.10 -7.52 -10.48
CA ALA A 25 23.86 -7.83 -11.13
C ALA A 25 23.79 -9.28 -11.64
N ASN A 26 22.55 -9.75 -11.77
CA ASN A 26 22.17 -10.79 -12.71
C ASN A 26 22.60 -10.40 -14.13
N ASP A 27 23.27 -11.30 -14.85
CA ASP A 27 22.81 -11.61 -16.20
C ASP A 27 23.15 -13.04 -16.62
N SER A 28 22.17 -13.60 -17.31
CA SER A 28 22.03 -14.98 -17.74
C SER A 28 22.43 -15.13 -19.20
N SER A 29 23.30 -16.10 -19.51
CA SER A 29 23.53 -16.55 -20.88
C SER A 29 23.38 -18.07 -20.98
N ALA A 30 22.50 -18.49 -21.88
CA ALA A 30 22.21 -19.86 -22.25
C ALA A 30 23.40 -20.55 -22.94
N SER A 31 23.49 -21.88 -22.80
CA SER A 31 24.11 -22.74 -23.81
C SER A 31 23.36 -24.06 -23.95
N HIS A 32 23.13 -24.43 -25.20
CA HIS A 32 22.53 -25.66 -25.70
C HIS A 32 23.50 -26.84 -25.56
N THR A 33 22.99 -28.03 -25.20
CA THR A 33 23.37 -29.35 -25.76
C THR A 33 22.42 -30.39 -25.14
N SER A 34 21.52 -31.00 -25.92
CA SER A 34 21.68 -32.30 -26.59
C SER A 34 21.94 -33.46 -25.64
N CYS A 35 20.94 -34.33 -25.43
CA CYS A 35 21.19 -35.77 -25.28
C CYS A 35 19.94 -36.59 -25.61
N ASP A 36 20.11 -37.50 -26.57
CA ASP A 36 19.18 -38.49 -27.06
C ASP A 36 19.08 -39.73 -26.17
N ALA A 37 17.93 -40.39 -26.29
CA ALA A 37 17.70 -41.84 -26.35
C ALA A 37 17.60 -42.72 -25.08
N LEU A 38 16.76 -43.75 -25.27
CA LEU A 38 16.47 -44.99 -24.51
C LEU A 38 15.36 -44.85 -23.45
N GLY A 39 14.26 -45.61 -23.46
CA GLY A 39 13.85 -46.75 -24.26
C GLY A 39 12.43 -47.22 -23.86
N LYS A 40 11.76 -47.89 -24.79
CA LYS A 40 10.41 -48.48 -24.68
C LYS A 40 10.36 -49.63 -23.67
N ALA A 41 9.22 -49.80 -22.99
CA ALA A 41 8.67 -51.12 -22.66
C ALA A 41 7.15 -51.04 -22.46
N ALA A 42 6.45 -51.94 -23.15
CA ALA A 42 5.01 -52.16 -23.10
C ALA A 42 4.67 -53.33 -22.18
N GLY A 43 3.38 -53.45 -21.83
CA GLY A 43 2.78 -54.57 -21.09
C GLY A 43 2.04 -54.06 -19.84
N GLU A 44 0.85 -54.50 -19.46
CA GLU A 44 -0.13 -55.45 -19.98
C GLU A 44 -1.34 -55.27 -19.02
N THR A 45 -2.56 -55.35 -19.54
CA THR A 45 -3.78 -55.33 -18.70
C THR A 45 -4.01 -56.71 -18.09
N PRO A 46 -4.69 -56.80 -16.93
CA PRO A 46 -5.83 -57.72 -16.91
C PRO A 46 -7.07 -57.16 -16.21
N ALA A 47 -8.16 -57.84 -16.53
CA ALA A 47 -9.55 -57.45 -16.34
C ALA A 47 -10.12 -57.79 -14.94
N ARG A 48 -11.11 -56.96 -14.56
CA ARG A 48 -12.45 -57.30 -14.02
C ARG A 48 -12.55 -58.19 -12.77
N SER A 49 -13.16 -57.64 -11.72
CA SER A 49 -14.13 -58.38 -10.90
C SER A 49 -15.28 -57.47 -10.46
N ASP A 50 -16.49 -57.91 -10.81
CA ASP A 50 -17.77 -57.35 -10.40
C ASP A 50 -18.10 -57.80 -8.97
N ARG A 51 -18.52 -56.90 -8.07
CA ARG A 51 -19.43 -57.22 -6.94
C ARG A 51 -20.31 -56.02 -6.57
N VAL A 52 -21.47 -56.39 -6.05
CA VAL A 52 -22.80 -55.76 -6.04
C VAL A 52 -23.08 -54.99 -4.74
N ALA A 53 -24.16 -54.19 -4.76
CA ALA A 53 -24.95 -53.61 -3.65
C ALA A 53 -24.54 -52.17 -3.25
N GLU A 54 -25.42 -51.21 -2.95
CA GLU A 54 -26.87 -51.18 -2.72
C GLU A 54 -27.33 -49.71 -2.78
N ALA A 55 -28.61 -49.47 -3.03
CA ALA A 55 -29.19 -48.14 -3.24
C ALA A 55 -29.52 -47.38 -1.94
N ILE A 56 -29.21 -46.08 -1.86
CA ILE A 56 -29.77 -45.12 -0.89
C ILE A 56 -30.02 -43.76 -1.60
N PRO A 57 -31.15 -43.06 -1.35
CA PRO A 57 -31.75 -42.13 -2.32
C PRO A 57 -31.14 -40.72 -2.29
N LYS A 58 -30.92 -40.14 -3.48
CA LYS A 58 -30.55 -38.73 -3.65
C LYS A 58 -31.77 -37.83 -3.38
N LYS A 59 -31.92 -37.37 -2.13
CA LYS A 59 -32.76 -36.20 -1.82
C LYS A 59 -32.20 -34.98 -2.56
N GLY A 60 -32.98 -34.47 -3.51
CA GLY A 60 -32.68 -33.24 -4.23
C GLY A 60 -32.67 -32.03 -3.31
N TYR A 61 -31.47 -31.47 -3.06
CA TYR A 61 -31.35 -30.11 -2.56
C TYR A 61 -31.50 -29.14 -3.74
N ARG A 62 -32.71 -28.61 -3.88
CA ARG A 62 -33.02 -27.49 -4.79
C ARG A 62 -32.41 -26.23 -4.18
N VAL A 63 -31.18 -25.88 -4.56
CA VAL A 63 -30.59 -24.59 -4.22
C VAL A 63 -31.32 -23.51 -5.02
N SER A 64 -32.23 -22.80 -4.33
CA SER A 64 -32.79 -21.53 -4.77
C SER A 64 -31.64 -20.54 -5.01
N ARG A 65 -31.14 -20.47 -6.25
CA ARG A 65 -30.34 -19.33 -6.70
C ARG A 65 -31.25 -18.12 -6.77
N ARG A 66 -31.26 -17.30 -5.71
CA ARG A 66 -31.67 -15.89 -5.86
C ARG A 66 -30.57 -15.18 -6.64
N THR A 67 -30.64 -15.25 -7.96
CA THR A 67 -29.93 -14.35 -8.86
C THR A 67 -30.55 -12.97 -8.73
N GLY A 68 -30.07 -12.19 -7.77
CA GLY A 68 -30.21 -10.74 -7.78
C GLY A 68 -29.32 -10.16 -8.88
N SER A 69 -29.75 -10.33 -10.13
CA SER A 69 -29.23 -9.57 -11.27
C SER A 69 -29.63 -8.11 -11.05
N LEU A 70 -28.72 -7.30 -10.52
CA LEU A 70 -28.80 -5.85 -10.72
C LEU A 70 -28.53 -5.62 -12.21
N ARG A 71 -29.61 -5.57 -12.98
CA ARG A 71 -29.62 -5.20 -14.39
C ARG A 71 -28.89 -3.86 -14.53
N ARG A 72 -27.85 -3.82 -15.37
CA ARG A 72 -27.39 -2.57 -15.97
C ARG A 72 -28.61 -1.90 -16.63
N PRO A 73 -28.82 -0.58 -16.47
CA PRO A 73 -29.84 0.11 -17.25
C PRO A 73 -29.53 -0.08 -18.74
N PRO A 74 -30.54 -0.29 -19.60
CA PRO A 74 -30.31 -0.39 -21.03
C PRO A 74 -29.75 0.94 -21.54
N PRO A 75 -28.83 0.93 -22.51
CA PRO A 75 -28.38 2.16 -23.15
C PRO A 75 -29.58 2.85 -23.82
N PRO A 76 -29.62 4.20 -23.83
CA PRO A 76 -30.66 4.93 -24.52
C PRO A 76 -30.69 4.54 -26.00
N ALA A 77 -31.89 4.31 -26.54
CA ALA A 77 -32.09 4.02 -27.95
C ALA A 77 -31.67 5.24 -28.79
N ILE A 78 -30.68 5.07 -29.66
CA ILE A 78 -30.26 6.09 -30.63
C ILE A 78 -31.05 5.84 -31.90
N ALA A 79 -32.01 6.73 -32.17
CA ALA A 79 -32.62 6.89 -33.48
C ALA A 79 -31.79 7.86 -34.32
N GLY A 80 -31.55 7.50 -35.59
CA GLY A 80 -31.14 8.43 -36.65
C GLY A 80 -29.68 8.87 -36.61
N GLY A 81 -28.96 8.64 -37.71
CA GLY A 81 -27.57 9.01 -37.85
C GLY A 81 -27.35 10.52 -37.90
N GLU A 82 -26.22 10.97 -37.34
CA GLU A 82 -25.28 11.93 -37.93
C GLU A 82 -24.12 12.21 -36.93
N THR A 83 -22.88 12.01 -37.42
CA THR A 83 -21.60 12.56 -36.91
C THR A 83 -21.04 12.09 -35.56
N ALA A 84 -20.20 11.05 -35.60
CA ALA A 84 -19.40 10.50 -34.49
C ALA A 84 -18.19 11.37 -34.05
N ALA A 85 -18.08 12.63 -34.49
CA ALA A 85 -16.98 13.53 -34.14
C ALA A 85 -17.29 14.45 -32.95
N ALA A 86 -18.57 14.72 -32.65
CA ALA A 86 -18.97 15.69 -31.63
C ALA A 86 -18.95 15.14 -30.20
N SER A 87 -19.14 13.83 -29.99
CA SER A 87 -19.26 13.25 -28.64
C SER A 87 -17.93 12.97 -27.93
N VAL A 88 -16.80 13.09 -28.64
CA VAL A 88 -15.45 12.91 -28.07
C VAL A 88 -15.03 14.17 -27.27
N SER A 89 -15.70 15.31 -27.48
CA SER A 89 -15.27 16.62 -26.98
C SER A 89 -15.51 16.88 -25.49
N GLU A 90 -16.66 16.50 -24.91
CA GLU A 90 -17.04 17.01 -23.57
C GLU A 90 -16.20 16.44 -22.42
N THR A 91 -15.84 15.15 -22.48
CA THR A 91 -14.96 14.50 -21.48
C THR A 91 -13.50 14.93 -21.62
N LEU A 92 -13.07 15.33 -22.83
CA LEU A 92 -11.71 15.80 -23.10
C LEU A 92 -11.48 17.24 -22.61
N THR A 93 -12.53 18.07 -22.52
CA THR A 93 -12.39 19.50 -22.15
C THR A 93 -12.14 19.80 -20.67
N GLN A 94 -12.38 18.89 -19.73
CA GLN A 94 -12.21 19.19 -18.28
C GLN A 94 -10.81 18.89 -17.71
N GLY A 95 -9.91 18.34 -18.52
CA GLY A 95 -8.56 17.98 -18.06
C GLY A 95 -8.56 17.04 -16.85
N PHE A 96 -7.51 17.07 -16.03
CA PHE A 96 -7.40 16.22 -14.83
C PHE A 96 -8.20 16.75 -13.62
N GLY A 97 -8.93 17.86 -13.77
CA GLY A 97 -9.66 18.56 -12.71
C GLY A 97 -8.76 19.14 -11.61
N ASN A 98 -9.34 19.60 -10.51
CA ASN A 98 -8.58 20.25 -9.42
C ASN A 98 -7.51 19.33 -8.82
N ASN A 99 -6.35 19.91 -8.51
CA ASN A 99 -5.22 19.25 -7.85
C ASN A 99 -5.19 19.61 -6.36
N PRO A 100 -5.59 18.70 -5.45
CA PRO A 100 -5.62 19.00 -4.02
C PRO A 100 -4.21 19.12 -3.40
N PHE A 101 -3.17 18.75 -4.15
CA PHE A 101 -1.78 18.83 -3.73
C PHE A 101 -1.04 20.02 -4.36
N ASP A 102 -1.75 20.86 -5.12
CA ASP A 102 -1.22 22.09 -5.70
C ASP A 102 -1.99 23.32 -5.19
N PRO A 103 -1.37 24.18 -4.37
CA PRO A 103 -2.01 25.38 -3.83
C PRO A 103 -2.17 26.48 -4.89
N TYR A 104 -1.60 26.35 -6.09
CA TYR A 104 -1.66 27.34 -7.16
C TYR A 104 -2.86 27.14 -8.11
N HIS A 105 -3.90 26.39 -7.73
CA HIS A 105 -5.11 26.25 -8.55
C HIS A 105 -6.04 27.47 -8.46
N ALA A 106 -6.86 27.66 -9.50
CA ALA A 106 -7.64 28.88 -9.75
C ALA A 106 -8.62 29.27 -8.60
N ASP A 107 -9.18 28.31 -7.85
CA ASP A 107 -10.22 28.59 -6.85
C ASP A 107 -9.68 29.02 -5.47
N THR A 108 -8.44 28.66 -5.11
CA THR A 108 -7.87 29.00 -3.78
C THR A 108 -7.05 30.28 -3.78
N VAL A 109 -6.67 30.77 -4.96
CA VAL A 109 -5.78 31.91 -5.11
C VAL A 109 -6.26 32.81 -6.25
N GLN A 110 -7.30 33.62 -5.99
CA GLN A 110 -7.44 34.93 -6.66
C GLN A 110 -6.33 35.92 -6.22
N ARG A 111 -5.28 35.48 -5.51
CA ARG A 111 -4.18 36.34 -5.06
C ARG A 111 -3.10 36.45 -6.13
N ALA A 112 -2.88 37.67 -6.59
CA ALA A 112 -1.65 38.17 -7.20
C ALA A 112 -0.98 37.28 -8.27
N GLY A 113 -1.61 37.12 -9.44
CA GLY A 113 -0.89 36.85 -10.70
C GLY A 113 -0.38 35.42 -10.95
N TYR A 114 -0.78 34.42 -10.16
CA TYR A 114 -0.43 33.02 -10.42
C TYR A 114 -1.62 32.25 -11.00
N SER A 115 -1.48 31.73 -12.22
CA SER A 115 -2.41 30.77 -12.82
C SER A 115 -2.02 29.33 -12.49
N GLY A 116 -3.02 28.44 -12.47
CA GLY A 116 -2.82 26.99 -12.37
C GLY A 116 -1.86 26.48 -13.44
N ARG A 117 -1.17 25.37 -13.14
CA ARG A 117 -0.20 24.79 -14.08
C ARG A 117 -0.92 24.38 -15.37
N PRO A 118 -0.37 24.75 -16.55
CA PRO A 118 -1.02 24.47 -17.81
C PRO A 118 -1.16 22.96 -18.00
N THR A 119 -2.34 22.59 -18.46
CA THR A 119 -2.65 21.23 -18.90
C THR A 119 -2.74 21.29 -20.40
N GLU A 120 -1.93 20.49 -21.09
CA GLU A 120 -1.92 20.41 -22.54
C GLU A 120 -2.40 19.02 -22.95
N MET A 121 -3.10 18.98 -24.09
CA MET A 121 -3.57 17.75 -24.70
C MET A 121 -3.25 17.77 -26.19
N ILE A 122 -2.75 16.64 -26.68
CA ILE A 122 -2.50 16.39 -28.08
C ILE A 122 -3.34 15.19 -28.54
N GLY A 123 -3.72 15.19 -29.81
CA GLY A 123 -4.42 14.09 -30.47
C GLY A 123 -3.68 13.66 -31.73
N GLY A 124 -3.83 12.39 -32.11
CA GLY A 124 -3.26 11.87 -33.35
C GLY A 124 -3.92 10.57 -33.77
N GLU A 125 -4.11 10.38 -35.06
CA GLU A 125 -4.67 9.15 -35.62
C GLU A 125 -3.61 8.05 -35.70
N THR A 126 -2.34 8.45 -35.88
CA THR A 126 -1.19 7.56 -35.94
C THR A 126 -0.24 7.74 -34.75
N SER A 127 0.45 6.65 -34.37
CA SER A 127 1.50 6.73 -33.34
C SER A 127 2.68 7.62 -33.74
N ARG A 128 2.84 7.92 -35.04
CA ARG A 128 3.87 8.84 -35.54
C ARG A 128 3.50 10.29 -35.25
N GLU A 129 2.26 10.70 -35.56
CA GLU A 129 1.77 12.05 -35.23
C GLU A 129 1.86 12.35 -33.73
N LEU A 130 1.45 11.39 -32.88
CA LEU A 130 1.57 11.52 -31.43
C LEU A 130 3.03 11.69 -31.00
N ARG A 131 3.97 10.96 -31.61
CA ARG A 131 5.40 11.07 -31.32
C ARG A 131 5.91 12.47 -31.66
N ASP A 132 5.61 12.96 -32.86
CA ASP A 132 6.12 14.24 -33.37
C ASP A 132 5.58 15.41 -32.52
N GLN A 133 4.32 15.33 -32.09
CA GLN A 133 3.71 16.29 -31.15
C GLN A 133 4.31 16.21 -29.74
N VAL A 134 4.56 15.01 -29.20
CA VAL A 134 5.27 14.86 -27.91
C VAL A 134 6.66 15.50 -27.96
N GLN A 135 7.40 15.29 -29.06
CA GLN A 135 8.76 15.82 -29.19
C GLN A 135 8.79 17.35 -29.30
N SER A 136 7.81 17.93 -29.98
CA SER A 136 7.73 19.38 -30.19
C SER A 136 7.14 20.14 -28.99
N LEU A 137 6.04 19.64 -28.41
CA LEU A 137 5.26 20.40 -27.43
C LEU A 137 5.58 20.01 -25.98
N CYS A 138 5.87 18.74 -25.70
CA CYS A 138 5.97 18.29 -24.30
C CYS A 138 7.26 18.81 -23.64
N PRO A 139 7.20 19.47 -22.47
CA PRO A 139 8.41 19.96 -21.80
C PRO A 139 9.20 18.84 -21.09
N PRO A 140 10.53 18.95 -20.93
CA PRO A 140 11.36 17.96 -20.24
C PRO A 140 11.35 18.13 -18.70
N VAL A 141 10.20 18.44 -18.10
CA VAL A 141 10.04 18.77 -16.67
C VAL A 141 9.23 17.70 -15.93
N PRO A 142 9.19 17.72 -14.58
CA PRO A 142 8.36 16.79 -13.82
C PRO A 142 6.87 16.98 -14.10
N GLY A 143 6.11 15.88 -14.06
CA GLY A 143 4.67 15.95 -14.25
C GLY A 143 3.98 14.61 -14.33
N VAL A 144 2.67 14.69 -14.56
CA VAL A 144 1.81 13.54 -14.82
C VAL A 144 1.31 13.58 -16.25
N TYR A 145 1.09 12.41 -16.83
CA TYR A 145 0.50 12.27 -18.16
C TYR A 145 -0.60 11.21 -18.13
N GLY A 146 -1.57 11.40 -19.02
CA GLY A 146 -2.72 10.54 -19.24
C GLY A 146 -2.80 10.18 -20.71
N MET A 147 -3.11 8.93 -21.00
CA MET A 147 -3.33 8.43 -22.35
C MET A 147 -4.78 8.02 -22.50
N PHE A 148 -5.38 8.45 -23.60
CA PHE A 148 -6.79 8.26 -23.89
C PHE A 148 -6.96 7.43 -25.15
N ASP A 149 -7.99 6.58 -25.19
CA ASP A 149 -8.29 5.81 -26.39
C ASP A 149 -9.21 6.55 -27.38
N ARG A 150 -9.59 5.86 -28.46
CA ARG A 150 -10.45 6.42 -29.51
C ARG A 150 -11.82 6.87 -29.01
N SER A 151 -12.30 6.32 -27.90
CA SER A 151 -13.57 6.73 -27.28
C SER A 151 -13.44 7.94 -26.35
N GLY A 152 -12.21 8.45 -26.15
CA GLY A 152 -11.93 9.50 -25.17
C GLY A 152 -11.86 8.98 -23.73
N GLU A 153 -11.79 7.66 -23.51
CA GLU A 153 -11.62 7.08 -22.18
C GLU A 153 -10.15 7.20 -21.72
N LEU A 154 -9.91 7.63 -20.48
CA LEU A 154 -8.57 7.62 -19.87
C LEU A 154 -8.15 6.18 -19.56
N ILE A 155 -7.22 5.64 -20.35
CA ILE A 155 -6.81 4.22 -20.28
C ILE A 155 -5.54 4.00 -19.46
N TYR A 156 -4.72 5.03 -19.29
CA TYR A 156 -3.49 4.97 -18.52
C TYR A 156 -3.08 6.34 -17.96
N VAL A 157 -2.56 6.35 -16.73
CA VAL A 157 -1.93 7.50 -16.09
C VAL A 157 -0.52 7.11 -15.64
N GLY A 158 0.45 8.00 -15.84
CA GLY A 158 1.79 7.83 -15.29
C GLY A 158 2.43 9.15 -14.86
N LYS A 159 3.48 9.06 -14.06
CA LYS A 159 4.34 10.19 -13.70
C LYS A 159 5.72 10.13 -14.35
N SER A 160 6.40 11.27 -14.39
CA SER A 160 7.81 11.36 -14.75
C SER A 160 8.50 12.54 -14.08
N ASN A 161 9.83 12.43 -13.89
CA ASN A 161 10.69 13.57 -13.60
C ASN A 161 11.02 14.39 -14.86
N SER A 162 10.89 13.80 -16.04
CA SER A 162 11.02 14.43 -17.35
C SER A 162 9.93 13.89 -18.27
N LEU A 163 8.87 14.66 -18.48
CA LEU A 163 7.70 14.25 -19.26
C LEU A 163 8.08 13.86 -20.70
N ARG A 164 8.81 14.73 -21.42
CA ARG A 164 9.25 14.48 -22.80
C ARG A 164 9.99 13.15 -22.96
N ASN A 165 11.00 12.89 -22.11
CA ASN A 165 11.80 11.67 -22.20
C ASN A 165 10.95 10.42 -21.95
N ARG A 166 10.07 10.48 -20.95
CA ARG A 166 9.20 9.35 -20.61
C ARG A 166 8.15 9.09 -21.68
N LEU A 167 7.46 10.10 -22.18
CA LEU A 167 6.47 9.94 -23.25
C LEU A 167 7.13 9.46 -24.55
N SER A 168 8.30 9.99 -24.89
CA SER A 168 9.08 9.54 -26.06
C SER A 168 9.43 8.06 -25.99
N SER A 169 9.68 7.51 -24.79
CA SER A 169 10.03 6.10 -24.61
C SER A 169 8.94 5.11 -25.06
N TYR A 170 7.66 5.49 -25.02
CA TYR A 170 6.57 4.62 -25.50
C TYR A 170 6.62 4.36 -27.00
N PHE A 171 7.29 5.22 -27.75
CA PHE A 171 7.41 5.11 -29.21
C PHE A 171 8.71 4.38 -29.65
N GLY A 172 9.55 3.96 -28.71
CA GLY A 172 10.77 3.20 -28.97
C GLY A 172 10.50 1.76 -29.44
N GLN A 173 11.46 1.13 -30.10
CA GLN A 173 11.32 -0.25 -30.57
C GLN A 173 11.18 -1.27 -29.43
N SER A 174 11.81 -1.00 -28.28
CA SER A 174 11.73 -1.83 -27.06
C SER A 174 10.33 -1.92 -26.46
N ALA A 175 9.43 -0.97 -26.76
CA ALA A 175 8.08 -0.97 -26.21
C ALA A 175 7.14 -2.01 -26.86
N ARG A 176 7.47 -2.53 -28.06
CA ARG A 176 6.54 -3.28 -28.92
C ARG A 176 6.11 -4.66 -28.39
N GLY A 177 6.88 -5.27 -27.48
CA GLY A 177 6.52 -6.56 -26.84
C GLY A 177 5.95 -6.44 -25.42
N GLU A 178 5.95 -5.23 -24.85
CA GLU A 178 5.65 -5.03 -23.44
C GLU A 178 4.26 -4.42 -23.20
N LYS A 179 3.89 -4.30 -21.91
CA LYS A 179 2.72 -3.52 -21.49
C LYS A 179 2.67 -2.13 -22.13
N ALA A 180 3.82 -1.48 -22.31
CA ALA A 180 3.94 -0.16 -22.92
C ALA A 180 3.42 -0.12 -24.38
N GLY A 181 3.72 -1.16 -25.17
CA GLY A 181 3.25 -1.31 -26.55
C GLY A 181 1.74 -1.35 -26.65
N ARG A 182 1.09 -2.16 -25.79
CA ARG A 182 -0.37 -2.22 -25.72
C ARG A 182 -1.00 -0.88 -25.35
N ILE A 183 -0.41 -0.17 -24.39
CA ILE A 183 -0.93 1.16 -24.02
C ILE A 183 -0.89 2.08 -25.24
N ILE A 184 0.27 2.22 -25.89
CA ILE A 184 0.43 3.18 -26.99
C ILE A 184 -0.39 2.82 -28.24
N GLU A 185 -0.58 1.53 -28.49
CA GLU A 185 -1.44 1.02 -29.58
C GLU A 185 -2.90 1.48 -29.42
N HIS A 186 -3.40 1.49 -28.18
CA HIS A 186 -4.75 1.94 -27.87
C HIS A 186 -4.86 3.47 -27.72
N THR A 187 -3.75 4.20 -27.58
CA THR A 187 -3.74 5.66 -27.38
C THR A 187 -4.08 6.42 -28.66
N ARG A 188 -4.98 7.41 -28.55
CA ARG A 188 -5.34 8.40 -29.59
C ARG A 188 -5.19 9.84 -29.14
N ALA A 189 -5.16 10.09 -27.83
CA ALA A 189 -4.78 11.39 -27.28
C ALA A 189 -3.88 11.22 -26.05
N ILE A 190 -3.01 12.20 -25.85
CA ILE A 190 -2.12 12.27 -24.68
C ILE A 190 -2.33 13.63 -24.03
N GLN A 191 -2.55 13.63 -22.73
CA GLN A 191 -2.63 14.83 -21.91
C GLN A 191 -1.48 14.84 -20.91
N TRP A 192 -0.91 16.00 -20.62
CA TRP A 192 0.03 16.16 -19.51
C TRP A 192 -0.27 17.39 -18.66
N GLU A 193 0.04 17.26 -17.37
CA GLU A 193 -0.01 18.33 -16.37
C GLU A 193 1.37 18.41 -15.72
N THR A 194 2.05 19.55 -15.90
CA THR A 194 3.35 19.79 -15.25
C THR A 194 3.20 19.86 -13.74
N GLN A 195 4.23 19.46 -13.00
CA GLN A 195 4.24 19.47 -11.53
C GLN A 195 5.56 20.06 -11.04
N PRO A 196 5.59 20.73 -9.87
CA PRO A 196 6.79 21.42 -9.40
C PRO A 196 7.98 20.47 -9.19
N SER A 197 7.70 19.23 -8.77
CA SER A 197 8.72 18.24 -8.41
C SER A 197 8.23 16.82 -8.67
N ASP A 198 9.17 15.86 -8.65
CA ASP A 198 8.83 14.42 -8.76
C ASP A 198 7.93 13.96 -7.61
N PHE A 199 8.07 14.55 -6.41
CA PHE A 199 7.19 14.27 -5.28
C PHE A 199 5.74 14.70 -5.57
N ALA A 200 5.55 15.93 -6.07
CA ALA A 200 4.24 16.43 -6.46
C ALA A 200 3.62 15.59 -7.58
N ALA A 201 4.42 15.21 -8.58
CA ALA A 201 3.98 14.30 -9.64
C ALA A 201 3.55 12.93 -9.11
N GLN A 202 4.26 12.38 -8.13
CA GLN A 202 3.89 11.11 -7.49
C GLN A 202 2.55 11.22 -6.73
N LEU A 203 2.32 12.31 -6.01
CA LEU A 203 1.04 12.54 -5.32
C LEU A 203 -0.12 12.69 -6.30
N ARG A 204 0.09 13.51 -7.34
CA ARG A 204 -0.92 13.78 -8.37
C ARG A 204 -1.27 12.51 -9.14
N GLU A 205 -0.28 11.70 -9.55
CA GLU A 205 -0.50 10.42 -10.22
C GLU A 205 -1.36 9.49 -9.38
N GLN A 206 -1.02 9.30 -8.10
CA GLN A 206 -1.79 8.44 -7.21
C GLN A 206 -3.23 8.95 -7.04
N SER A 207 -3.44 10.26 -7.00
CA SER A 207 -4.78 10.85 -6.96
C SER A 207 -5.60 10.54 -8.22
N LEU A 208 -4.98 10.62 -9.41
CA LEU A 208 -5.64 10.40 -10.70
C LEU A 208 -5.94 8.92 -10.92
N ILE A 209 -5.00 8.03 -10.61
CA ILE A 209 -5.24 6.58 -10.68
C ILE A 209 -6.40 6.20 -9.74
N ARG A 210 -6.48 6.82 -8.56
CA ARG A 210 -7.57 6.58 -7.61
C ARG A 210 -8.91 7.11 -8.07
N ARG A 211 -8.93 8.26 -8.73
CA ARG A 211 -10.15 8.89 -9.25
C ARG A 211 -10.70 8.15 -10.47
N TRP A 212 -9.84 7.77 -11.41
CA TRP A 212 -10.25 7.31 -12.74
C TRP A 212 -10.11 5.81 -12.98
N ILE A 213 -9.33 5.10 -12.15
CA ILE A 213 -9.14 3.65 -12.22
C ILE A 213 -8.79 3.17 -13.66
N PRO A 214 -7.77 3.74 -14.33
CA PRO A 214 -7.55 3.46 -15.74
C PRO A 214 -7.20 1.98 -15.97
N ARG A 215 -7.74 1.37 -17.02
CA ARG A 215 -7.68 -0.09 -17.25
C ARG A 215 -6.26 -0.66 -17.36
N PHE A 216 -5.29 0.11 -17.85
CA PHE A 216 -3.89 -0.33 -17.93
C PHE A 216 -3.08 -0.02 -16.66
N ASN A 217 -3.59 0.77 -15.72
CA ASN A 217 -2.94 0.92 -14.41
C ASN A 217 -3.14 -0.35 -13.58
N VAL A 218 -2.05 -0.85 -12.97
CA VAL A 218 -2.10 -2.04 -12.09
C VAL A 218 -1.72 -1.66 -10.67
N GLN A 219 -0.72 -0.79 -10.53
CA GLN A 219 -0.36 -0.15 -9.27
C GLN A 219 -1.21 1.12 -9.06
N GLY A 220 -1.58 1.42 -7.82
CA GLY A 220 -2.36 2.60 -7.44
C GLY A 220 -3.88 2.47 -7.60
N VAL A 221 -4.37 1.42 -8.28
CA VAL A 221 -5.80 1.25 -8.60
C VAL A 221 -6.63 0.82 -7.39
N PRO A 222 -7.64 1.61 -6.93
CA PRO A 222 -8.45 1.34 -5.74
C PRO A 222 -9.17 -0.01 -5.74
N GLU A 223 -9.70 -0.48 -6.87
CA GLU A 223 -10.46 -1.73 -6.89
C GLU A 223 -9.57 -2.94 -6.58
N ARG A 224 -8.27 -2.85 -6.89
CA ARG A 224 -7.22 -3.80 -6.48
C ARG A 224 -6.45 -3.38 -5.22
N GLN A 225 -6.68 -2.17 -4.72
CA GLN A 225 -6.01 -1.54 -3.57
C GLN A 225 -7.00 -0.84 -2.63
N ARG A 226 -8.11 -1.52 -2.29
CA ARG A 226 -9.00 -1.02 -1.23
C ARG A 226 -8.18 -1.01 0.07
N PRO A 227 -8.12 0.13 0.78
CA PRO A 227 -7.44 0.16 2.06
C PRO A 227 -8.12 -0.82 3.00
N VAL A 228 -7.32 -1.61 3.69
CA VAL A 228 -7.78 -2.47 4.78
C VAL A 228 -6.99 -2.13 6.02
N TYR A 229 -7.66 -2.21 7.16
CA TYR A 229 -7.08 -1.98 8.47
C TYR A 229 -6.98 -3.33 9.19
N LEU A 230 -5.79 -3.68 9.63
CA LEU A 230 -5.56 -4.81 10.53
C LEU A 230 -6.01 -4.38 11.92
N CYS A 231 -7.02 -5.07 12.45
CA CYS A 231 -7.63 -4.72 13.73
C CYS A 231 -7.49 -5.90 14.69
N LEU A 232 -7.16 -5.62 15.94
CA LEU A 232 -7.24 -6.56 17.07
C LEU A 232 -8.39 -6.11 17.96
N GLY A 233 -9.41 -6.94 18.14
CA GLY A 233 -10.55 -6.58 18.98
C GLY A 233 -11.79 -7.42 18.74
N ARG A 234 -12.96 -6.77 18.83
CA ARG A 234 -14.32 -7.36 18.95
C ARG A 234 -14.59 -7.92 20.35
N LYS A 235 -15.79 -7.60 20.86
CA LYS A 235 -16.21 -7.91 22.24
C LYS A 235 -16.26 -9.43 22.52
N ARG A 236 -16.17 -9.78 23.81
CA ARG A 236 -16.24 -11.13 24.41
C ARG A 236 -14.97 -11.97 24.30
N ALA A 237 -14.34 -12.01 23.14
CA ALA A 237 -13.02 -12.63 22.96
C ALA A 237 -12.36 -11.97 21.74
N GLU A 238 -11.25 -11.28 21.94
CA GLU A 238 -10.58 -10.48 20.93
C GLU A 238 -9.98 -11.37 19.82
N THR A 239 -9.92 -10.84 18.60
CA THR A 239 -9.37 -11.53 17.43
C THR A 239 -8.74 -10.54 16.47
N PHE A 240 -7.83 -11.02 15.62
CA PHE A 240 -7.45 -10.29 14.43
C PHE A 240 -8.52 -10.36 13.35
N TYR A 241 -8.77 -9.22 12.70
CA TYR A 241 -9.61 -9.14 11.51
C TYR A 241 -9.20 -7.97 10.63
N ILE A 242 -9.71 -7.96 9.39
CA ILE A 242 -9.58 -6.81 8.49
C ILE A 242 -10.89 -6.01 8.44
N ALA A 243 -10.77 -4.69 8.44
CA ALA A 243 -11.89 -3.76 8.22
C ALA A 243 -11.61 -2.86 7.00
N SER A 244 -12.65 -2.48 6.26
CA SER A 244 -12.55 -1.55 5.12
C SER A 244 -12.34 -0.10 5.54
N SER A 245 -12.66 0.21 6.79
CA SER A 245 -12.53 1.54 7.42
C SER A 245 -12.05 1.33 8.86
N PRO A 246 -11.33 2.30 9.45
CA PRO A 246 -10.81 2.15 10.80
C PRO A 246 -11.98 2.16 11.79
N PRO A 247 -12.16 1.10 12.59
CA PRO A 247 -13.23 1.05 13.60
C PRO A 247 -12.98 2.04 14.75
N ALA A 248 -14.04 2.30 15.52
CA ALA A 248 -13.96 3.14 16.71
C ALA A 248 -12.99 2.52 17.74
N LYS A 249 -12.24 3.38 18.46
CA LYS A 249 -11.29 2.92 19.50
C LYS A 249 -11.96 2.11 20.61
N THR A 250 -13.24 2.34 20.89
CA THR A 250 -13.99 1.61 21.91
C THR A 250 -14.27 0.15 21.54
N GLU A 251 -14.07 -0.23 20.27
CA GLU A 251 -14.38 -1.57 19.74
C GLU A 251 -13.13 -2.42 19.46
N CYS A 252 -11.95 -1.82 19.52
CA CYS A 252 -10.68 -2.45 19.19
C CYS A 252 -9.58 -2.09 20.17
N VAL A 253 -8.76 -3.08 20.49
CA VAL A 253 -7.50 -2.93 21.21
C VAL A 253 -6.51 -2.15 20.32
N ALA A 254 -6.28 -2.64 19.10
CA ALA A 254 -5.37 -2.03 18.15
C ALA A 254 -5.96 -1.94 16.74
N VAL A 255 -5.56 -0.91 15.99
CA VAL A 255 -5.99 -0.66 14.60
C VAL A 255 -4.82 -0.12 13.79
N GLU A 256 -4.29 -0.97 12.92
CA GLU A 256 -3.12 -0.69 12.08
C GLU A 256 -3.48 -0.61 10.60
N GLY A 257 -2.90 0.37 9.91
CA GLY A 257 -3.14 0.62 8.50
C GLY A 257 -3.09 2.11 8.12
N PRO A 258 -3.44 2.45 6.86
CA PRO A 258 -4.04 1.56 5.85
C PRO A 258 -3.03 0.61 5.20
N PHE A 259 -3.43 -0.65 4.99
CA PHE A 259 -2.72 -1.63 4.16
C PHE A 259 -3.46 -1.86 2.84
N PHE A 260 -2.76 -2.42 1.85
CA PHE A 260 -3.32 -2.75 0.55
C PHE A 260 -3.18 -4.25 0.25
N GLY A 261 -4.15 -4.79 -0.49
CA GLY A 261 -4.20 -6.22 -0.85
C GLY A 261 -4.92 -7.06 0.19
N ALA A 262 -6.26 -6.97 0.22
CA ALA A 262 -7.11 -7.66 1.19
C ALA A 262 -6.83 -9.16 1.30
N GLY A 263 -6.61 -9.87 0.18
CA GLY A 263 -6.30 -11.31 0.21
C GLY A 263 -4.97 -11.64 0.88
N ARG A 264 -3.93 -10.81 0.73
CA ARG A 264 -2.66 -11.01 1.44
C ARG A 264 -2.81 -10.66 2.92
N MET A 265 -3.51 -9.58 3.26
CA MET A 265 -3.80 -9.22 4.65
C MET A 265 -4.71 -10.24 5.35
N SER A 266 -5.60 -10.91 4.63
CA SER A 266 -6.41 -12.01 5.17
C SER A 266 -5.55 -13.21 5.58
N ARG A 267 -4.51 -13.54 4.80
CA ARG A 267 -3.52 -14.56 5.19
C ARG A 267 -2.70 -14.16 6.39
N VAL A 268 -2.35 -12.86 6.50
CA VAL A 268 -1.71 -12.32 7.70
C VAL A 268 -2.59 -12.49 8.92
N VAL A 269 -3.88 -12.12 8.83
CA VAL A 269 -4.85 -12.30 9.94
C VAL A 269 -4.95 -13.76 10.36
N ASP A 270 -5.04 -14.69 9.39
CA ASP A 270 -5.11 -16.12 9.69
C ASP A 270 -3.83 -16.63 10.38
N ALA A 271 -2.65 -16.22 9.90
CA ALA A 271 -1.37 -16.54 10.52
C ALA A 271 -1.29 -15.99 11.96
N LEU A 272 -1.63 -14.71 12.16
CA LEU A 272 -1.63 -14.07 13.48
C LEU A 272 -2.58 -14.78 14.46
N ASN A 273 -3.83 -15.04 14.05
CA ASN A 273 -4.79 -15.74 14.90
C ASN A 273 -4.31 -17.15 15.27
N LYS A 274 -3.67 -17.89 14.35
CA LYS A 274 -3.11 -19.22 14.64
C LYS A 274 -1.92 -19.14 15.61
N THR A 275 -0.99 -18.23 15.37
CA THR A 275 0.23 -18.06 16.18
C THR A 275 -0.11 -17.67 17.62
N PHE A 276 -1.02 -16.72 17.81
CA PHE A 276 -1.45 -16.28 19.15
C PHE A 276 -2.63 -17.10 19.70
N ARG A 277 -3.05 -18.18 19.02
CA ARG A 277 -4.16 -19.06 19.41
C ARG A 277 -5.48 -18.32 19.69
N LEU A 278 -5.73 -17.24 18.95
CA LEU A 278 -6.95 -16.45 19.03
C LEU A 278 -8.06 -17.07 18.19
N ARG A 279 -9.30 -16.86 18.62
CA ARG A 279 -10.48 -17.35 17.92
C ARG A 279 -10.71 -16.60 16.61
N ASP A 280 -11.23 -17.28 15.60
CA ASP A 280 -11.68 -16.69 14.31
C ASP A 280 -13.18 -16.93 14.04
N CYS A 281 -13.89 -17.49 15.03
CA CYS A 281 -15.31 -17.83 14.92
C CYS A 281 -16.20 -16.59 14.64
N SER A 282 -17.39 -16.86 14.11
CA SER A 282 -18.45 -15.85 13.92
C SER A 282 -18.75 -15.10 15.23
N GLN A 283 -19.13 -13.82 15.12
CA GLN A 283 -19.58 -13.02 16.27
C GLN A 283 -20.91 -13.51 16.88
N GLN A 284 -21.67 -14.31 16.13
CA GLN A 284 -22.88 -14.94 16.62
C GLN A 284 -22.59 -16.11 17.57
N THR A 285 -21.35 -16.61 17.57
CA THR A 285 -20.92 -17.65 18.51
C THR A 285 -20.92 -17.08 19.92
N VAL A 286 -21.51 -17.83 20.84
CA VAL A 286 -21.46 -17.53 22.28
C VAL A 286 -20.08 -17.93 22.78
N PHE A 287 -19.41 -17.01 23.46
CA PHE A 287 -18.12 -17.25 24.11
C PHE A 287 -18.34 -17.24 25.63
N GLN A 288 -17.82 -18.27 26.28
CA GLN A 288 -17.90 -18.50 27.71
C GLN A 288 -16.51 -18.98 28.16
N PHE A 289 -15.93 -18.30 29.13
CA PHE A 289 -14.65 -18.71 29.74
C PHE A 289 -14.89 -19.69 30.89
N SER A 290 -13.87 -20.47 31.23
CA SER A 290 -13.95 -21.55 32.23
C SER A 290 -14.44 -21.11 33.61
N GLU A 291 -14.16 -19.87 34.00
CA GLU A 291 -14.48 -19.27 35.30
C GLU A 291 -15.85 -18.58 35.32
N GLN A 292 -16.53 -18.47 34.17
CA GLN A 292 -17.87 -17.90 34.10
C GLN A 292 -18.90 -18.94 34.55
N LEU A 293 -19.10 -19.02 35.87
CA LEU A 293 -20.13 -19.85 36.48
C LEU A 293 -21.52 -19.42 36.00
N SER A 294 -22.27 -20.37 35.42
CA SER A 294 -23.67 -20.20 35.08
C SER A 294 -24.54 -20.70 36.23
N LEU A 295 -25.64 -19.99 36.53
CA LEU A 295 -26.66 -20.42 37.51
C LEU A 295 -27.37 -21.73 37.10
N PHE A 296 -27.20 -22.14 35.84
CA PHE A 296 -27.76 -23.36 35.27
C PHE A 296 -26.63 -24.19 34.65
N ASP A 297 -26.74 -25.52 34.70
CA ASP A 297 -25.85 -26.47 34.02
C ASP A 297 -25.91 -26.26 32.50
N VAL A 298 -25.00 -25.42 31.99
CA VAL A 298 -24.77 -25.30 30.55
C VAL A 298 -23.75 -26.38 30.22
N GLN A 299 -24.20 -27.46 29.59
CA GLN A 299 -23.30 -28.47 29.04
C GLN A 299 -22.28 -27.76 28.14
N PRO A 300 -20.97 -27.84 28.43
CA PRO A 300 -19.97 -27.19 27.61
C PRO A 300 -20.05 -27.76 26.20
N ARG A 301 -20.02 -26.87 25.21
CA ARG A 301 -20.06 -27.30 23.80
C ARG A 301 -18.85 -28.19 23.52
N PRO A 302 -19.00 -29.25 22.71
CA PRO A 302 -17.84 -30.02 22.27
C PRO A 302 -16.84 -29.10 21.57
N GLY A 303 -15.55 -29.36 21.81
CA GLY A 303 -14.45 -28.63 21.19
C GLY A 303 -14.54 -28.67 19.66
N CYS A 304 -14.12 -27.59 19.01
CA CYS A 304 -13.97 -27.59 17.55
C CYS A 304 -12.57 -28.06 17.15
N LEU A 305 -12.39 -28.42 15.88
CA LEU A 305 -11.10 -28.85 15.34
C LEU A 305 -9.96 -27.89 15.66
N ARG A 306 -10.20 -26.57 15.69
CA ARG A 306 -9.15 -25.59 15.98
C ARG A 306 -8.62 -25.70 17.42
N LEU A 307 -9.49 -26.03 18.37
CA LEU A 307 -9.11 -26.30 19.77
C LEU A 307 -8.29 -27.59 19.83
N GLU A 308 -8.78 -28.65 19.20
CA GLU A 308 -8.10 -29.96 19.18
C GLU A 308 -6.69 -29.88 18.60
N ILE A 309 -6.49 -29.13 17.51
CA ILE A 309 -5.16 -28.94 16.89
C ILE A 309 -4.36 -27.79 17.51
N GLY A 310 -4.85 -27.15 18.58
CA GLY A 310 -4.13 -26.12 19.33
C GLY A 310 -3.96 -24.76 18.64
N THR A 311 -4.77 -24.44 17.62
CA THR A 311 -4.75 -23.15 16.89
C THR A 311 -5.72 -22.10 17.44
N CYS A 312 -6.45 -22.45 18.50
CA CYS A 312 -7.35 -21.60 19.26
C CYS A 312 -7.41 -22.12 20.70
N LEU A 313 -7.44 -21.24 21.70
CA LEU A 313 -7.63 -21.64 23.10
C LEU A 313 -9.06 -22.13 23.43
N GLY A 314 -10.01 -21.94 22.52
CA GLY A 314 -11.37 -22.47 22.66
C GLY A 314 -12.28 -21.76 23.67
N PRO A 315 -12.35 -20.41 23.70
CA PRO A 315 -13.27 -19.69 24.59
C PRO A 315 -14.75 -19.90 24.25
N CYS A 316 -15.09 -20.61 23.16
CA CYS A 316 -16.47 -21.00 22.85
C CYS A 316 -16.89 -22.32 23.50
N ALA A 317 -15.93 -23.08 24.01
CA ALA A 317 -16.11 -24.37 24.67
C ALA A 317 -15.72 -24.30 26.17
N ALA A 318 -15.52 -23.09 26.71
CA ALA A 318 -15.01 -22.89 28.07
C ALA A 318 -13.71 -23.63 28.39
N ALA A 319 -12.85 -23.79 27.37
CA ALA A 319 -11.59 -24.54 27.48
C ALA A 319 -10.41 -23.71 28.03
N CYS A 320 -10.59 -22.41 28.22
CA CYS A 320 -9.58 -21.50 28.77
C CYS A 320 -10.22 -20.44 29.65
N SER A 321 -9.41 -19.83 30.51
CA SER A 321 -9.86 -18.68 31.30
C SER A 321 -9.78 -17.37 30.53
N ARG A 322 -10.47 -16.33 31.03
CA ARG A 322 -10.35 -14.98 30.46
C ARG A 322 -8.95 -14.42 30.63
N GLU A 323 -8.28 -14.68 31.75
CA GLU A 323 -6.90 -14.24 32.00
C GLU A 323 -5.90 -14.91 31.05
N GLU A 324 -6.04 -16.21 30.80
CA GLU A 324 -5.22 -16.95 29.84
C GLU A 324 -5.40 -16.38 28.42
N TYR A 325 -6.65 -16.12 28.03
CA TYR A 325 -6.95 -15.53 26.74
C TYR A 325 -6.42 -14.10 26.63
N ALA A 326 -6.56 -13.29 27.68
CA ALA A 326 -6.07 -11.91 27.73
C ALA A 326 -4.54 -11.84 27.61
N THR A 327 -3.80 -12.80 28.20
CA THR A 327 -2.35 -12.91 28.04
C THR A 327 -1.97 -13.07 26.56
N ARG A 328 -2.67 -13.95 25.82
CA ARG A 328 -2.45 -14.12 24.37
C ARG A 328 -2.79 -12.87 23.56
N VAL A 329 -3.82 -12.13 23.97
CA VAL A 329 -4.18 -10.84 23.34
C VAL A 329 -3.10 -9.79 23.60
N SER A 330 -2.51 -9.76 24.81
CA SER A 330 -1.40 -8.87 25.16
C SER A 330 -0.13 -9.19 24.37
N GLU A 331 0.23 -10.47 24.22
CA GLU A 331 1.34 -10.91 23.33
C GLU A 331 1.12 -10.46 21.88
N ALA A 332 -0.13 -10.58 21.40
CA ALA A 332 -0.54 -10.16 20.07
C ALA A 332 -0.46 -8.63 19.87
N GLU A 333 -0.84 -7.85 20.89
CA GLU A 333 -0.70 -6.39 20.90
C GLU A 333 0.77 -5.98 20.90
N SER A 334 1.60 -6.60 21.75
CA SER A 334 3.05 -6.36 21.80
C SER A 334 3.75 -6.64 20.47
N PHE A 335 3.31 -7.67 19.72
CA PHE A 335 3.78 -7.92 18.36
C PHE A 335 3.38 -6.81 17.38
N LEU A 336 2.15 -6.27 17.48
CA LEU A 336 1.71 -5.16 16.62
C LEU A 336 2.54 -3.89 16.85
N ASP A 337 2.89 -3.62 18.11
CA ASP A 337 3.72 -2.48 18.49
C ASP A 337 5.20 -2.66 18.12
N GLY A 338 5.60 -3.90 17.78
CA GLY A 338 6.95 -4.25 17.37
C GLY A 338 7.91 -4.52 18.53
N PHE A 339 7.40 -4.71 19.74
CA PHE A 339 8.22 -5.04 20.91
C PHE A 339 8.48 -6.55 21.06
N ASN A 340 7.69 -7.40 20.39
CA ASN A 340 7.83 -8.84 20.45
C ASN A 340 8.13 -9.48 19.08
N GLU A 341 9.34 -10.03 18.92
CA GLU A 341 9.76 -10.80 17.73
C GLU A 341 9.77 -12.31 17.96
N GLU A 342 9.54 -12.76 19.20
CA GLU A 342 9.54 -14.19 19.59
C GLU A 342 8.68 -15.07 18.66
N PRO A 343 7.47 -14.65 18.20
CA PRO A 343 6.67 -15.50 17.32
C PRO A 343 7.34 -15.82 15.98
N LEU A 344 8.22 -14.95 15.48
CA LEU A 344 8.99 -15.17 14.26
C LEU A 344 10.07 -16.23 14.48
N ILE A 345 10.81 -16.08 15.58
CA ILE A 345 11.89 -16.99 15.98
C ILE A 345 11.31 -18.40 16.22
N ALA A 346 10.25 -18.51 17.03
CA ALA A 346 9.61 -19.78 17.32
C ALA A 346 9.06 -20.47 16.05
N THR A 347 8.46 -19.71 15.12
CA THR A 347 7.96 -20.27 13.85
C THR A 347 9.10 -20.75 12.95
N GLN A 348 10.22 -20.03 12.94
CA GLN A 348 11.43 -20.42 12.19
C GLN A 348 12.02 -21.72 12.76
N GLU A 349 12.14 -21.85 14.09
CA GLU A 349 12.61 -23.07 14.74
C GLU A 349 11.72 -24.29 14.44
N ILE A 350 10.38 -24.11 14.45
CA ILE A 350 9.44 -25.16 14.06
C ILE A 350 9.69 -25.62 12.62
N MET A 351 9.91 -24.67 11.71
CA MET A 351 10.19 -24.97 10.30
C MET A 351 11.49 -25.76 10.14
N ASP A 352 12.57 -25.32 10.81
CA ASP A 352 13.89 -25.93 10.70
C ASP A 352 13.91 -27.33 11.30
N ASN A 353 13.31 -27.50 12.48
CA ASN A 353 13.17 -28.80 13.13
C ASN A 353 12.31 -29.77 12.30
N ALA A 354 11.19 -29.30 11.73
CA ALA A 354 10.36 -30.12 10.84
C ALA A 354 11.12 -30.53 9.58
N SER A 355 11.92 -29.63 9.00
CA SER A 355 12.77 -29.89 7.83
C SER A 355 13.84 -30.94 8.13
N ALA A 356 14.56 -30.78 9.26
CA ALA A 356 15.57 -31.74 9.73
C ALA A 356 14.97 -33.14 9.95
N ASN A 357 13.74 -33.20 10.46
CA ASN A 357 12.99 -34.44 10.68
C ASN A 357 12.26 -34.95 9.42
N ARG A 358 12.50 -34.36 8.24
CA ARG A 358 11.87 -34.72 6.95
C ARG A 358 10.33 -34.64 6.96
N GLN A 359 9.76 -33.82 7.84
CA GLN A 359 8.32 -33.54 7.94
C GLN A 359 7.96 -32.36 7.03
N TYR A 360 8.08 -32.55 5.72
CA TYR A 360 8.01 -31.45 4.74
C TYR A 360 6.67 -30.69 4.74
N GLU A 361 5.56 -31.36 5.03
CA GLU A 361 4.24 -30.70 5.15
C GLU A 361 4.17 -29.74 6.34
N LEU A 362 4.74 -30.13 7.48
CA LEU A 362 4.81 -29.28 8.66
C LEU A 362 5.75 -28.09 8.40
N ALA A 363 6.93 -28.37 7.82
CA ALA A 363 7.88 -27.33 7.42
C ALA A 363 7.25 -26.33 6.43
N ALA A 364 6.50 -26.80 5.44
CA ALA A 364 5.81 -25.94 4.47
C ALA A 364 4.77 -25.02 5.15
N ARG A 365 3.98 -25.55 6.09
CA ARG A 365 3.01 -24.75 6.86
C ARG A 365 3.70 -23.70 7.75
N ALA A 366 4.78 -24.07 8.42
CA ALA A 366 5.57 -23.15 9.23
C ALA A 366 6.20 -22.05 8.36
N ARG A 367 6.78 -22.41 7.21
CA ARG A 367 7.33 -21.47 6.21
C ARG A 367 6.29 -20.45 5.75
N ASP A 368 5.08 -20.90 5.42
CA ASP A 368 4.03 -20.03 4.89
C ASP A 368 3.44 -19.11 5.98
N THR A 369 3.40 -19.60 7.23
CA THR A 369 3.08 -18.79 8.42
C THR A 369 4.16 -17.73 8.64
N LEU A 370 5.43 -18.12 8.65
CA LEU A 370 6.58 -17.22 8.81
C LEU A 370 6.63 -16.14 7.72
N LYS A 371 6.38 -16.50 6.45
CA LYS A 371 6.25 -15.53 5.35
C LYS A 371 5.17 -14.48 5.61
N SER A 372 4.06 -14.89 6.22
CA SER A 372 2.94 -14.00 6.54
C SER A 372 3.28 -13.09 7.73
N LEU A 373 3.90 -13.63 8.77
CA LEU A 373 4.35 -12.87 9.95
C LEU A 373 5.44 -11.85 9.56
N ASN A 374 6.47 -12.26 8.83
CA ASN A 374 7.51 -11.35 8.30
C ASN A 374 6.93 -10.25 7.41
N TYR A 375 5.94 -10.58 6.58
CA TYR A 375 5.24 -9.59 5.79
C TYR A 375 4.50 -8.58 6.68
N ALA A 376 3.83 -9.04 7.73
CA ALA A 376 3.12 -8.19 8.69
C ALA A 376 4.10 -7.27 9.44
N GLN A 377 5.14 -7.83 10.06
CA GLN A 377 6.15 -7.08 10.81
C GLN A 377 6.80 -5.99 9.96
N ARG A 378 7.24 -6.31 8.73
CA ARG A 378 7.80 -5.31 7.81
C ARG A 378 6.80 -4.19 7.49
N LYS A 379 5.51 -4.52 7.31
CA LYS A 379 4.47 -3.53 7.00
C LYS A 379 4.14 -2.65 8.21
N LEU A 380 4.09 -3.23 9.39
CA LEU A 380 3.92 -2.53 10.66
C LEU A 380 5.11 -1.62 10.94
N GLY A 381 6.34 -2.10 10.78
CA GLY A 381 7.56 -1.30 10.92
C GLY A 381 7.58 -0.11 9.96
N HIS A 382 7.23 -0.31 8.67
CA HIS A 382 7.11 0.81 7.72
C HIS A 382 6.05 1.84 8.14
N LEU A 383 4.93 1.38 8.72
CA LEU A 383 3.86 2.26 9.16
C LEU A 383 4.25 3.01 10.45
N ALA A 384 4.86 2.32 11.39
CA ALA A 384 5.38 2.88 12.64
C ALA A 384 6.46 3.94 12.36
N ASP A 385 7.43 3.61 11.52
CA ASP A 385 8.44 4.55 11.04
C ASP A 385 7.80 5.78 10.41
N GLY A 386 6.82 5.57 9.53
CA GLY A 386 6.11 6.66 8.87
C GLY A 386 5.37 7.56 9.86
N ARG A 387 4.70 6.96 10.84
CA ARG A 387 3.91 7.67 11.86
C ARG A 387 4.78 8.41 12.88
N GLN A 388 5.93 7.86 13.26
CA GLN A 388 6.82 8.45 14.25
C GLN A 388 7.76 9.49 13.62
N LYS A 389 8.35 9.20 12.46
CA LYS A 389 9.41 10.03 11.87
C LYS A 389 8.89 11.18 11.00
N TYR A 390 7.74 11.03 10.35
CA TYR A 390 7.28 12.00 9.35
C TYR A 390 6.20 12.93 9.89
N SER A 391 6.61 13.85 10.77
CA SER A 391 5.77 14.95 11.26
C SER A 391 6.52 16.27 11.15
N PHE A 392 6.41 16.95 10.01
CA PHE A 392 7.13 18.17 9.69
C PHE A 392 6.49 18.88 8.48
N VAL A 393 6.96 20.09 8.20
CA VAL A 393 6.70 20.74 6.92
C VAL A 393 7.79 20.35 5.92
N TYR A 394 7.41 19.84 4.76
CA TYR A 394 8.33 19.53 3.68
C TYR A 394 8.29 20.63 2.61
N ALA A 395 9.42 21.30 2.39
CA ALA A 395 9.57 22.26 1.29
C ALA A 395 9.99 21.52 0.00
N ALA A 396 9.04 21.29 -0.89
CA ALA A 396 9.33 20.80 -2.22
C ALA A 396 9.67 21.98 -3.14
N THR A 397 10.92 22.03 -3.60
CA THR A 397 11.36 23.05 -4.55
C THR A 397 10.77 22.80 -5.94
N GLY A 398 10.15 23.82 -6.51
CA GLY A 398 9.65 23.79 -7.88
C GLY A 398 10.76 24.09 -8.89
N TYR A 399 10.79 23.38 -10.01
CA TYR A 399 11.73 23.69 -11.12
C TYR A 399 11.51 25.08 -11.72
N ASP A 400 10.32 25.65 -11.55
CA ASP A 400 9.89 26.96 -12.05
C ASP A 400 9.89 28.06 -10.98
N GLY A 401 10.56 27.80 -9.85
CA GLY A 401 10.56 28.70 -8.68
C GLY A 401 9.28 28.67 -7.85
N ARG A 402 8.20 28.02 -8.33
CA ARG A 402 6.93 27.87 -7.59
C ARG A 402 6.98 26.69 -6.63
N SER A 403 7.67 26.90 -5.52
CA SER A 403 7.84 25.88 -4.49
C SER A 403 6.55 25.66 -3.68
N ILE A 404 6.37 24.44 -3.17
CA ILE A 404 5.20 24.04 -2.38
C ILE A 404 5.65 23.53 -1.01
N TRP A 405 4.94 23.94 0.04
CA TRP A 405 5.10 23.41 1.39
C TRP A 405 3.98 22.42 1.70
N TYR A 406 4.36 21.19 2.05
CA TYR A 406 3.43 20.14 2.47
C TYR A 406 3.50 19.99 3.98
N LEU A 407 2.36 20.14 4.66
CA LEU A 407 2.23 19.73 6.05
C LEU A 407 2.08 18.21 6.10
N ILE A 408 3.11 17.53 6.55
CA ILE A 408 3.11 16.08 6.76
C ILE A 408 2.98 15.83 8.25
N ARG A 409 1.98 15.03 8.64
CA ARG A 409 1.79 14.61 10.03
C ARG A 409 1.57 13.11 10.04
N ARG A 410 2.43 12.39 10.76
CA ARG A 410 2.41 10.92 10.85
C ARG A 410 2.44 10.23 9.48
N GLY A 411 3.14 10.83 8.52
CA GLY A 411 3.23 10.36 7.13
C GLY A 411 2.05 10.75 6.24
N GLU A 412 0.97 11.32 6.77
CA GLU A 412 -0.16 11.81 5.97
C GLU A 412 0.06 13.25 5.55
N ILE A 413 -0.36 13.59 4.32
CA ILE A 413 -0.45 15.00 3.90
C ILE A 413 -1.75 15.56 4.45
N VAL A 414 -1.64 16.54 5.35
CA VAL A 414 -2.78 17.16 6.04
C VAL A 414 -3.18 18.48 5.38
N ASP A 415 -2.20 19.21 4.86
CA ASP A 415 -2.41 20.56 4.32
C ASP A 415 -1.29 20.91 3.35
N VAL A 416 -1.55 21.86 2.46
CA VAL A 416 -0.62 22.29 1.42
C VAL A 416 -0.68 23.81 1.29
N ALA A 417 0.48 24.45 1.12
CA ALA A 417 0.55 25.89 0.92
C ALA A 417 1.66 26.29 -0.07
N ALA A 418 1.45 27.41 -0.76
CA ALA A 418 2.48 28.01 -1.60
C ALA A 418 3.66 28.45 -0.73
N ALA A 419 4.89 28.16 -1.16
CA ALA A 419 6.06 28.64 -0.47
C ALA A 419 6.18 30.16 -0.66
N PRO A 420 6.38 30.96 0.41
CA PRO A 420 6.52 32.40 0.28
C PRO A 420 7.84 32.78 -0.40
N ALA A 421 7.75 33.56 -1.47
CA ALA A 421 8.91 34.10 -2.19
C ALA A 421 9.46 35.38 -1.55
N ASP A 422 8.61 36.18 -0.92
CA ASP A 422 8.97 37.47 -0.33
C ASP A 422 8.43 37.66 1.10
N ALA A 423 8.80 38.80 1.72
CA ALA A 423 8.40 39.14 3.07
C ALA A 423 6.90 39.51 3.21
N ALA A 424 6.21 39.87 2.12
CA ALA A 424 4.77 40.13 2.13
C ALA A 424 4.00 38.81 2.16
N GLN A 425 4.33 37.88 1.25
CA GLN A 425 3.79 36.53 1.20
C GLN A 425 4.05 35.77 2.50
N TYR A 426 5.23 35.93 3.12
CA TYR A 426 5.50 35.33 4.43
C TYR A 426 4.60 35.88 5.54
N ARG A 427 4.26 37.18 5.53
CA ARG A 427 3.33 37.76 6.50
C ARG A 427 1.94 37.17 6.36
N GLU A 428 1.48 36.91 5.14
CA GLU A 428 0.18 36.29 4.86
C GLU A 428 0.09 34.83 5.31
N ILE A 429 1.16 34.05 5.13
CA ILE A 429 1.16 32.62 5.49
C ILE A 429 1.45 32.39 6.99
N LYS A 430 1.94 33.40 7.72
CA LYS A 430 2.30 33.30 9.13
C LYS A 430 1.17 32.78 10.05
N PRO A 431 -0.10 33.20 9.90
CA PRO A 431 -1.22 32.62 10.66
C PRO A 431 -1.42 31.12 10.35
N LEU A 432 -1.24 30.72 9.08
CA LEU A 432 -1.30 29.30 8.69
C LEU A 432 -0.18 28.50 9.34
N MET A 433 1.04 29.03 9.42
CA MET A 433 2.15 28.38 10.13
C MET A 433 1.85 28.18 11.62
N LYS A 434 1.17 29.13 12.28
CA LYS A 434 0.71 28.95 13.67
C LYS A 434 -0.32 27.81 13.78
N LYS A 435 -1.26 27.73 12.83
CA LYS A 435 -2.24 26.63 12.74
C LYS A 435 -1.57 25.27 12.49
N TRP A 436 -0.51 25.24 11.68
CA TRP A 436 0.27 24.03 11.43
C TRP A 436 1.07 23.60 12.65
N ALA A 437 1.68 24.54 13.37
CA ALA A 437 2.34 24.28 14.67
C ALA A 437 1.37 23.64 15.66
N SER A 438 0.17 24.22 15.84
CA SER A 438 -0.84 23.65 16.74
C SER A 438 -1.31 22.27 16.30
N ARG A 439 -1.39 22.00 14.99
CA ARG A 439 -1.74 20.67 14.46
C ARG A 439 -0.66 19.61 14.70
N LEU A 440 0.62 19.98 14.60
CA LEU A 440 1.73 19.08 14.93
C LEU A 440 1.83 18.84 16.44
N ALA A 441 1.56 19.86 17.25
CA ALA A 441 1.61 19.79 18.71
C ALA A 441 0.38 19.10 19.33
N ALA A 442 -0.79 19.16 18.68
CA ALA A 442 -1.95 18.36 19.08
C ALA A 442 -1.53 16.89 19.06
N GLY A 443 -1.45 16.26 20.23
CA GLY A 443 -0.88 14.91 20.41
C GLY A 443 -1.68 13.80 19.70
N ASN A 444 -2.07 12.76 20.45
CA ASN A 444 -2.61 11.53 19.88
C ASN A 444 -4.02 11.64 19.22
N SER A 445 -4.52 12.85 18.95
CA SER A 445 -5.76 13.02 18.19
C SER A 445 -5.56 12.56 16.75
N ARG A 446 -6.33 11.53 16.36
CA ARG A 446 -6.42 11.07 14.96
C ARG A 446 -7.10 12.18 14.18
N VAL A 447 -6.34 13.17 13.73
CA VAL A 447 -6.76 14.00 12.60
C VAL A 447 -6.61 13.08 11.40
N THR A 448 -7.72 12.53 10.93
CA THR A 448 -7.77 11.79 9.67
C THR A 448 -7.54 12.79 8.55
N SER A 449 -6.44 12.65 7.80
CA SER A 449 -6.33 13.32 6.52
C SER A 449 -7.46 12.85 5.60
N ASP A 450 -7.95 13.73 4.72
CA ASP A 450 -8.83 13.36 3.62
C ASP A 450 -8.14 12.41 2.62
N TYR A 451 -6.80 12.27 2.72
CA TYR A 451 -5.94 11.50 1.84
C TYR A 451 -5.08 10.46 2.59
N PRO A 452 -5.68 9.48 3.30
CA PRO A 452 -4.95 8.51 4.12
C PRO A 452 -4.02 7.59 3.29
N TYR A 453 -4.25 7.49 1.98
CA TYR A 453 -3.36 6.73 1.09
C TYR A 453 -1.96 7.36 0.93
N THR A 454 -1.81 8.64 1.28
CA THR A 454 -0.54 9.39 1.14
C THR A 454 0.56 8.88 2.06
N VAL A 455 0.24 8.19 3.18
CA VAL A 455 1.23 7.56 4.07
C VAL A 455 2.20 6.68 3.30
N SER A 456 1.67 5.86 2.40
CA SER A 456 2.49 4.94 1.61
C SER A 456 3.40 5.67 0.62
N VAL A 457 2.95 6.82 0.08
CA VAL A 457 3.70 7.65 -0.86
C VAL A 457 4.82 8.38 -0.13
N VAL A 458 4.51 9.04 0.97
CA VAL A 458 5.47 9.78 1.82
C VAL A 458 6.56 8.84 2.35
N ALA A 459 6.17 7.69 2.89
CA ALA A 459 7.13 6.71 3.41
C ALA A 459 8.00 6.09 2.31
N ALA A 460 7.46 5.85 1.12
CA ALA A 460 8.28 5.41 -0.01
C ALA A 460 9.24 6.50 -0.49
N TRP A 461 8.78 7.75 -0.55
CA TRP A 461 9.55 8.91 -0.99
C TRP A 461 10.79 9.12 -0.12
N PHE A 462 10.63 9.29 1.19
CA PHE A 462 11.76 9.60 2.08
C PHE A 462 12.71 8.43 2.31
N ARG A 463 12.25 7.17 2.15
CA ARG A 463 13.17 6.02 2.12
C ARG A 463 14.07 6.05 0.90
N LYS A 464 13.52 6.35 -0.29
CA LYS A 464 14.30 6.43 -1.53
C LYS A 464 15.16 7.69 -1.61
N HIS A 465 14.67 8.81 -1.07
CA HIS A 465 15.30 10.13 -1.15
C HIS A 465 15.67 10.66 0.23
N ARG A 466 16.54 9.95 0.98
CA ARG A 466 16.91 10.35 2.35
C ARG A 466 17.45 11.78 2.46
N LYS A 467 18.11 12.30 1.41
CA LYS A 467 18.63 13.67 1.37
C LYS A 467 17.52 14.75 1.40
N GLU A 468 16.32 14.43 0.92
CA GLU A 468 15.16 15.35 0.92
C GLU A 468 14.67 15.68 2.33
N LEU A 469 15.00 14.86 3.34
CA LEU A 469 14.70 15.17 4.74
C LEU A 469 15.37 16.47 5.20
N LYS A 470 16.49 16.89 4.58
CA LYS A 470 17.13 18.20 4.86
C LYS A 470 16.25 19.39 4.45
N GLN A 471 15.28 19.18 3.58
CA GLN A 471 14.30 20.19 3.19
C GLN A 471 13.10 20.27 4.15
N SER A 472 13.02 19.35 5.12
CA SER A 472 12.00 19.42 6.17
C SER A 472 12.34 20.45 7.24
N PHE A 473 11.32 21.02 7.87
CA PHE A 473 11.47 21.98 8.95
C PHE A 473 10.21 22.01 9.85
N ALA A 474 10.38 22.52 11.07
CA ALA A 474 9.26 22.75 11.99
C ALA A 474 8.59 24.11 11.66
N PRO A 475 7.25 24.24 11.77
CA PRO A 475 6.54 25.48 11.42
C PRO A 475 7.09 26.74 12.11
N GLU A 476 7.62 26.62 13.32
CA GLU A 476 8.23 27.69 14.11
C GLU A 476 9.50 28.26 13.43
N THR A 477 10.19 27.41 12.67
CA THR A 477 11.41 27.76 11.93
C THR A 477 11.16 28.22 10.49
N ALA A 478 9.90 28.28 10.06
CA ALA A 478 9.50 28.71 8.71
C ALA A 478 10.13 30.05 8.30
N GLY A 479 10.25 30.98 9.26
CA GLY A 479 10.88 32.30 9.10
C GLY A 479 12.37 32.26 8.71
N ARG A 480 13.10 31.23 9.16
CA ARG A 480 14.50 31.02 8.75
C ARG A 480 14.56 30.30 7.41
N LYS A 481 13.68 29.31 7.21
CA LYS A 481 13.64 28.52 5.97
C LYS A 481 13.32 29.37 4.74
N TYR A 482 12.31 30.24 4.79
CA TYR A 482 11.99 31.09 3.65
C TYR A 482 13.16 32.03 3.30
N ARG A 483 13.80 32.66 4.29
CA ARG A 483 14.94 33.57 4.05
C ARG A 483 16.13 32.85 3.44
N HIS A 484 16.33 31.59 3.77
CA HIS A 484 17.37 30.78 3.17
C HIS A 484 17.02 30.45 1.72
N LEU A 485 15.80 29.97 1.47
CA LEU A 485 15.35 29.61 0.12
C LEU A 485 15.23 30.81 -0.82
N SER A 486 14.82 31.99 -0.33
CA SER A 486 14.69 33.22 -1.13
C SER A 486 16.05 33.84 -1.51
N ARG A 487 17.15 33.37 -0.91
CA ARG A 487 18.52 33.81 -1.21
C ARG A 487 19.26 32.87 -2.16
N VAL A 488 18.73 31.66 -2.38
CA VAL A 488 19.30 30.69 -3.31
C VAL A 488 18.72 31.01 -4.70
N PRO A 489 19.54 31.40 -5.70
CA PRO A 489 19.03 31.61 -7.05
C PRO A 489 18.45 30.29 -7.58
N VAL A 490 17.29 30.37 -8.24
CA VAL A 490 16.70 29.25 -8.97
C VAL A 490 17.67 28.90 -10.10
N ALA A 491 18.22 27.69 -10.07
CA ALA A 491 19.24 27.21 -11.01
C ALA A 491 18.63 26.82 -12.35
#